data_AF-A0A0C1RZH4-F1
#
_entry.id   AF-A0A0C1RZH4-F1
#
_cell.length_a   1.000
_cell.length_b   1.000
_cell.length_c   1.000
_cell.angle_alpha   90.00
_cell.angle_beta   90.00
_cell.angle_gamma   90.00
#
_symmetry.space_group_name_H-M   'P 1'
#
loop_
_entity.id
_entity.type
_entity.pdbx_description
1 polymer ?
#
loop_
_entity_poly.entity_id
_entity_poly.type
_entity_poly.pdbx_seq_one_letter_code
_entity_poly.pdbx_strand_id
1 'polypeptide(L)'
;MTNPLPKKNKNILFTVLMIFFSASALIIILGYFIYQNQKKDIDNAASQQLTAIAELKVWEINNWRNERIGDANVIYKNDVFASDVMQYFNNPSSREARKNILSLLSATQKSYQYKNIFLLDKNKKVQLALKKYDSYDGHSHSNDINEAVEKNDIIISDLYRDNKTGAPRTL
;
A
#
# COMPACT_ATOMS: atom_id res chain seq x y z
N MET A 1 -61.17 21.84 49.73
CA MET A 1 -60.96 23.30 49.93
C MET A 1 -59.51 23.62 49.60
N THR A 2 -59.20 24.04 48.37
CA THR A 2 -57.85 24.47 47.98
C THR A 2 -57.69 25.94 48.30
N ASN A 3 -56.94 26.26 49.34
CA ASN A 3 -56.71 27.64 49.76
C ASN A 3 -55.76 28.31 48.74
N PRO A 4 -56.17 29.37 48.03
CA PRO A 4 -55.29 30.01 47.06
C PRO A 4 -54.12 30.67 47.79
N LEU A 5 -52.90 30.44 47.29
CA LEU A 5 -51.69 31.03 47.84
C LEU A 5 -51.81 32.57 47.89
N PRO A 6 -51.43 33.23 49.00
CA PRO A 6 -51.49 34.68 49.10
C PRO A 6 -50.65 35.33 47.99
N LYS A 7 -51.23 36.34 47.31
CA LYS A 7 -50.75 36.95 46.04
C LYS A 7 -49.24 37.31 46.02
N LYS A 8 -48.64 37.61 47.18
CA LYS A 8 -47.21 37.91 47.36
C LYS A 8 -46.29 36.70 47.10
N ASN A 9 -46.71 35.49 47.45
CA ASN A 9 -45.91 34.27 47.29
C ASN A 9 -45.86 33.79 45.84
N LYS A 10 -46.92 34.07 45.06
CA LYS A 10 -47.02 33.70 43.64
C LYS A 10 -46.01 34.48 42.78
N ASN A 11 -45.79 35.76 43.07
CA ASN A 11 -44.83 36.59 42.34
C ASN A 11 -43.39 36.17 42.62
N ILE A 12 -43.04 35.86 43.87
CA ILE A 12 -41.70 35.37 44.24
C ILE A 12 -41.42 34.03 43.56
N LEU A 13 -42.38 33.10 43.61
CA LEU A 13 -42.26 31.81 42.92
C LEU A 13 -42.06 31.98 41.41
N PHE A 14 -42.82 32.89 40.78
CA PHE A 14 -42.67 33.19 39.36
C PHE A 14 -41.28 33.74 39.02
N THR A 15 -40.76 34.68 39.81
CA THR A 15 -39.41 35.23 39.63
C THR A 15 -38.33 34.14 39.76
N VAL A 16 -38.42 33.27 40.77
CA VAL A 16 -37.46 32.17 40.97
C VAL A 16 -37.50 31.19 39.79
N LEU A 17 -38.70 30.84 39.30
CA LEU A 17 -38.85 29.98 38.12
C LEU A 17 -38.25 30.62 36.88
N MET A 18 -38.48 31.91 36.64
CA MET A 18 -37.89 32.63 35.50
C MET A 18 -36.37 32.64 35.54
N ILE A 19 -35.78 32.87 36.72
CA ILE A 19 -34.32 32.80 36.91
C ILE A 19 -33.81 31.38 36.62
N PHE A 20 -34.48 30.35 37.16
CA PHE A 20 -34.11 28.96 36.93
C PHE A 20 -34.14 28.60 35.45
N PHE A 21 -35.24 28.88 34.75
CA PHE A 21 -35.36 28.60 33.32
C PHE A 21 -34.35 29.40 32.49
N SER A 22 -34.09 30.66 32.84
CA SER A 22 -33.07 31.47 32.16
C SER A 22 -31.67 30.88 32.35
N ALA A 23 -31.33 30.45 33.57
CA ALA A 23 -30.05 29.82 33.86
C ALA A 23 -29.91 28.47 33.13
N SER A 24 -30.96 27.64 33.14
CA SER A 24 -30.98 26.37 32.42
C SER A 24 -30.82 26.58 30.91
N ALA A 25 -31.53 27.54 30.33
CA ALA A 25 -31.42 27.87 28.90
C ALA A 25 -30.00 28.32 28.55
N LEU A 26 -29.38 29.15 29.38
CA LEU A 26 -28.00 29.60 29.17
C LEU A 26 -27.01 28.43 29.19
N ILE A 27 -27.15 27.50 30.14
CA ILE A 27 -26.30 26.30 30.23
C ILE A 27 -26.44 25.43 28.97
N ILE A 28 -27.68 25.22 28.50
CA ILE A 28 -27.95 24.42 27.29
C ILE A 28 -27.31 25.08 26.06
N ILE A 29 -27.47 26.39 25.90
CA ILE A 29 -26.90 27.14 24.76
C ILE A 29 -25.38 27.06 24.78
N LEU A 30 -24.75 27.31 25.93
CA LEU A 30 -23.29 27.21 26.07
C LEU A 30 -22.81 25.78 25.82
N GLY A 31 -23.49 24.77 26.36
CA GLY A 31 -23.19 23.37 26.12
C GLY A 31 -23.28 23.00 24.64
N TYR A 32 -24.29 23.50 23.94
CA TYR A 32 -24.44 23.29 22.50
C TYR A 32 -23.29 23.90 21.71
N PHE A 33 -22.92 25.16 21.98
CA PHE A 33 -21.79 25.81 21.29
C PHE A 33 -20.47 25.09 21.55
N ILE A 34 -20.21 24.71 22.80
CA ILE A 34 -19.01 23.97 23.18
C ILE A 34 -18.97 22.60 22.46
N TYR A 35 -20.08 21.87 22.47
CA TYR A 35 -20.18 20.57 21.80
C TYR A 35 -19.90 20.68 20.30
N GLN A 36 -20.47 21.67 19.63
CA GLN A 36 -20.27 21.85 18.19
C GLN A 36 -18.82 22.20 17.84
N ASN A 37 -18.16 23.04 18.64
CA ASN A 37 -16.74 23.33 18.47
C ASN A 37 -15.88 22.08 18.72
N GLN A 38 -16.10 21.38 19.84
CA GLN A 38 -15.33 20.17 20.17
C GLN A 38 -15.49 19.10 19.10
N LYS A 39 -16.72 18.89 18.60
CA LYS A 39 -16.98 17.94 17.52
C LYS A 39 -16.18 18.30 16.27
N LYS A 40 -16.21 19.57 15.86
CA LYS A 40 -15.45 20.04 14.71
C LYS A 40 -13.95 19.86 14.89
N ASP A 41 -13.41 20.16 16.07
CA ASP A 41 -11.99 20.02 16.35
C ASP A 41 -11.54 18.55 16.35
N ILE A 42 -12.36 17.65 16.91
CA ILE A 42 -12.12 16.19 16.88
C ILE A 42 -12.15 15.67 15.44
N ASP A 43 -13.17 16.05 14.66
CA ASP A 43 -13.31 15.63 13.27
C ASP A 43 -12.12 16.12 12.42
N ASN A 44 -11.69 17.37 12.62
CA ASN A 44 -10.53 17.94 11.94
C ASN A 44 -9.23 17.23 12.33
N ALA A 45 -9.02 16.98 13.63
CA ALA A 45 -7.83 16.29 14.12
C ALA A 45 -7.76 14.85 13.56
N ALA A 46 -8.87 14.13 13.56
CA ALA A 46 -8.97 12.80 12.97
C ALA A 46 -8.68 12.83 11.46
N SER A 47 -9.25 13.80 10.74
CA SER A 47 -8.98 13.98 9.30
C SER A 47 -7.51 14.27 9.03
N GLN A 48 -6.89 15.17 9.78
CA GLN A 48 -5.47 15.51 9.63
C GLN A 48 -4.58 14.30 9.89
N GLN A 49 -4.88 13.52 10.92
CA GLN A 49 -4.14 12.30 11.23
C GLN A 49 -4.26 11.27 10.10
N LEU A 50 -5.47 11.05 9.58
CA LEU A 50 -5.68 10.11 8.46
C LEU A 50 -4.97 10.58 7.18
N THR A 51 -5.00 11.87 6.89
CA THR A 51 -4.26 12.45 5.76
C THR A 51 -2.75 12.25 5.92
N ALA A 52 -2.19 12.54 7.09
CA ALA A 52 -0.76 12.35 7.35
C ALA A 52 -0.35 10.87 7.21
N ILE A 53 -1.18 9.93 7.69
CA ILE A 53 -0.95 8.49 7.50
C ILE A 53 -1.02 8.12 6.02
N ALA A 54 -2.01 8.63 5.28
CA ALA A 54 -2.16 8.34 3.86
C ALA A 54 -0.97 8.86 3.04
N GLU A 55 -0.51 10.08 3.31
CA GLU A 55 0.68 10.66 2.68
C GLU A 55 1.93 9.84 2.96
N LEU A 56 2.13 9.41 4.21
CA LEU A 56 3.24 8.53 4.58
C LEU A 56 3.17 7.20 3.83
N LYS A 57 1.99 6.59 3.71
CA LYS A 57 1.80 5.31 3.00
C LYS A 57 2.07 5.45 1.50
N VAL A 58 1.64 6.55 0.88
CA VAL A 58 1.95 6.85 -0.52
C VAL A 58 3.46 7.00 -0.72
N TRP A 59 4.14 7.70 0.19
CA TRP A 59 5.59 7.84 0.15
C TRP A 59 6.31 6.49 0.28
N GLU A 60 5.90 5.64 1.22
CA GLU A 60 6.48 4.29 1.42
C GLU A 60 6.31 3.42 0.16
N ILE A 61 5.12 3.41 -0.45
CA ILE A 61 4.85 2.64 -1.67
C ILE A 61 5.69 3.16 -2.84
N ASN A 62 5.79 4.47 -3.01
CA ASN A 62 6.60 5.08 -4.06
C ASN A 62 8.08 4.75 -3.91
N ASN A 63 8.63 4.82 -2.70
CA ASN A 63 10.01 4.46 -2.44
C ASN A 63 10.27 2.98 -2.70
N TRP A 64 9.41 2.11 -2.17
CA TRP A 64 9.51 0.67 -2.43
C TRP A 64 9.50 0.37 -3.94
N ARG A 65 8.61 1.03 -4.70
CA ARG A 65 8.52 0.87 -6.15
C ARG A 65 9.81 1.33 -6.85
N ASN A 66 10.36 2.47 -6.44
CA ASN A 66 11.60 3.00 -6.99
C ASN A 66 12.80 2.11 -6.66
N GLU A 67 12.85 1.52 -5.46
CA GLU A 67 13.86 0.52 -5.10
C GLU A 67 13.79 -0.71 -6.02
N ARG A 68 12.59 -1.25 -6.25
CA ARG A 68 12.41 -2.41 -7.15
C ARG A 68 12.83 -2.11 -8.59
N ILE A 69 12.52 -0.92 -9.10
CA ILE A 69 13.00 -0.48 -10.42
C ILE A 69 14.52 -0.33 -10.41
N GLY A 70 15.09 0.26 -9.36
CA GLY A 70 16.54 0.41 -9.18
C GLY A 70 17.27 -0.94 -9.23
N ASP A 71 16.77 -1.93 -8.50
CA ASP A 71 17.32 -3.29 -8.47
C ASP A 71 17.27 -3.95 -9.86
N ALA A 72 16.13 -3.85 -10.55
CA ALA A 72 15.97 -4.40 -11.90
C ALA A 72 16.87 -3.68 -12.92
N ASN A 73 17.09 -2.37 -12.76
CA ASN A 73 17.93 -1.56 -13.63
C ASN A 73 19.41 -1.99 -13.58
N VAL A 74 19.88 -2.55 -12.46
CA VAL A 74 21.22 -3.15 -12.37
C VAL A 74 21.38 -4.34 -13.33
N ILE A 75 20.32 -5.12 -13.54
CA ILE A 75 20.33 -6.24 -14.50
C ILE A 75 20.09 -5.74 -15.92
N TYR A 76 19.09 -4.88 -16.10
CA TYR A 76 18.67 -4.37 -17.41
C TYR A 76 19.80 -3.63 -18.15
N LYS A 77 20.65 -2.89 -17.43
CA LYS A 77 21.79 -2.15 -18.00
C LYS A 77 23.11 -2.92 -17.98
N ASN A 78 23.10 -4.22 -17.67
CA ASN A 78 24.31 -5.03 -17.59
C ASN A 78 24.59 -5.74 -18.92
N ASP A 79 25.42 -5.12 -19.76
CA ASP A 79 25.80 -5.66 -21.08
C ASP A 79 26.51 -7.01 -20.98
N VAL A 80 27.28 -7.24 -19.92
CA VAL A 80 27.95 -8.53 -19.68
C VAL A 80 26.92 -9.62 -19.42
N PHE A 81 25.92 -9.33 -18.60
CA PHE A 81 24.82 -10.25 -18.35
C PHE A 81 24.02 -10.53 -19.62
N ALA A 82 23.72 -9.51 -20.44
CA ALA A 82 23.05 -9.69 -21.72
C ALA A 82 23.86 -10.61 -22.66
N SER A 83 25.19 -10.43 -22.71
CA SER A 83 26.10 -11.28 -23.49
C SER A 83 26.10 -12.73 -23.01
N ASP A 84 26.20 -12.96 -21.69
CA ASP A 84 26.12 -14.30 -21.10
C ASP A 84 24.77 -14.97 -21.44
N VAL A 85 23.67 -14.22 -21.36
CA VAL A 85 22.33 -14.70 -21.72
C VAL A 85 22.27 -15.09 -23.21
N MET A 86 22.77 -14.26 -24.12
CA MET A 86 22.84 -14.59 -25.55
C MET A 86 23.69 -15.85 -25.80
N GLN A 87 24.86 -15.96 -25.15
CA GLN A 87 25.72 -17.13 -25.27
C GLN A 87 25.01 -18.40 -24.75
N TYR A 88 24.31 -18.30 -23.63
CA TYR A 88 23.52 -19.40 -23.08
C TYR A 88 22.40 -19.84 -24.03
N PHE A 89 21.67 -18.91 -24.64
CA PHE A 89 20.61 -19.24 -25.59
C PHE A 89 21.14 -19.84 -26.90
N ASN A 90 22.32 -19.40 -27.37
CA ASN A 90 22.97 -19.95 -28.56
C ASN A 90 23.61 -21.33 -28.31
N ASN A 91 24.12 -21.56 -27.10
CA ASN A 91 24.70 -22.84 -26.68
C ASN A 91 24.33 -23.14 -25.21
N PRO A 92 23.17 -23.80 -24.98
CA PRO A 92 22.70 -24.12 -23.62
C PRO A 92 23.63 -25.04 -22.82
N SER A 93 24.55 -25.73 -23.49
CA SER A 93 25.58 -26.57 -22.86
C SER A 93 26.78 -25.77 -22.34
N SER A 94 26.85 -24.45 -22.60
CA SER A 94 27.90 -23.58 -22.07
C SER A 94 27.81 -23.50 -20.55
N ARG A 95 28.73 -24.20 -19.88
CA ARG A 95 28.80 -24.23 -18.42
C ARG A 95 29.20 -22.86 -17.85
N GLU A 96 30.02 -22.11 -18.58
CA GLU A 96 30.50 -20.79 -18.18
C GLU A 96 29.37 -19.76 -18.18
N ALA A 97 28.68 -19.57 -19.31
CA ALA A 97 27.56 -18.64 -19.42
C ALA A 97 26.47 -18.93 -18.37
N ARG A 98 26.12 -20.22 -18.22
CA ARG A 98 25.15 -20.64 -17.19
C ARG A 98 25.62 -20.31 -15.78
N LYS A 99 26.91 -20.50 -15.47
CA LYS A 99 27.48 -20.21 -14.15
C LYS A 99 27.44 -18.70 -13.88
N ASN A 100 27.82 -17.87 -14.85
CA ASN A 100 27.83 -16.41 -14.70
C ASN A 100 26.42 -15.87 -14.45
N ILE A 101 25.44 -16.29 -15.25
CA ILE A 101 24.02 -15.93 -15.08
C ILE A 101 23.54 -16.31 -13.67
N LEU A 102 23.69 -17.58 -13.27
CA LEU A 102 23.22 -18.04 -11.97
C LEU A 102 23.94 -17.36 -10.80
N SER A 103 25.21 -17.00 -10.97
CA SER A 103 25.97 -16.26 -9.95
C SER A 103 25.39 -14.86 -9.74
N LEU A 104 25.13 -14.12 -10.82
CA LEU A 104 24.51 -12.79 -10.72
C LEU A 104 23.11 -12.88 -10.13
N LEU A 105 22.26 -13.77 -10.66
CA LEU A 105 20.90 -13.94 -10.15
C LEU A 105 20.90 -14.31 -8.65
N SER A 106 21.79 -15.21 -8.22
CA SER A 106 21.92 -15.59 -6.81
C SER A 106 22.37 -14.42 -5.92
N ALA A 107 23.31 -13.59 -6.40
CA ALA A 107 23.72 -12.38 -5.71
C ALA A 107 22.55 -11.39 -5.58
N THR A 108 21.85 -11.10 -6.68
CA THR A 108 20.65 -10.24 -6.69
C THR A 108 19.59 -10.75 -5.73
N GLN A 109 19.30 -12.05 -5.74
CA GLN A 109 18.31 -12.65 -4.84
C GLN A 109 18.68 -12.47 -3.37
N LYS A 110 19.94 -12.66 -3.01
CA LYS A 110 20.40 -12.54 -1.62
C LYS A 110 20.44 -11.08 -1.16
N SER A 111 20.91 -10.17 -2.00
CA SER A 111 21.04 -8.75 -1.68
C SER A 111 19.68 -8.06 -1.52
N TYR A 112 18.72 -8.39 -2.40
CA TYR A 112 17.42 -7.72 -2.45
C TYR A 112 16.25 -8.60 -1.98
N GLN A 113 16.56 -9.81 -1.48
CA GLN A 113 15.61 -10.74 -0.85
C GLN A 113 14.43 -11.16 -1.76
N TYR A 114 14.63 -11.16 -3.08
CA TYR A 114 13.62 -11.62 -4.03
C TYR A 114 13.19 -13.06 -3.73
N LYS A 115 11.88 -13.31 -3.79
CA LYS A 115 11.33 -14.64 -3.52
C LYS A 115 11.88 -15.66 -4.52
N ASN A 116 11.88 -15.31 -5.80
CA ASN A 116 12.51 -16.06 -6.89
C ASN A 116 12.95 -15.09 -7.99
N ILE A 117 13.80 -15.56 -8.90
CA ILE A 117 14.16 -14.83 -10.12
C ILE A 117 14.15 -15.83 -11.28
N PHE A 118 13.54 -15.44 -12.39
CA PHE A 118 13.35 -16.28 -13.57
C PHE A 118 14.03 -15.69 -14.79
N LEU A 119 14.71 -16.55 -15.55
CA LEU A 119 15.09 -16.25 -16.94
C LEU A 119 14.11 -16.99 -17.86
N LEU A 120 13.37 -16.25 -18.67
CA LEU A 120 12.37 -16.77 -19.59
C LEU A 120 12.87 -16.70 -21.03
N ASP A 121 12.38 -17.59 -21.89
CA ASP A 121 12.50 -17.43 -23.34
C ASP A 121 11.36 -16.60 -23.94
N LYS A 122 11.41 -16.33 -25.24
CA LYS A 122 10.37 -15.61 -25.99
C LYS A 122 8.98 -16.27 -25.94
N ASN A 123 8.91 -17.56 -25.60
CA ASN A 123 7.66 -18.30 -25.45
C ASN A 123 7.21 -18.35 -23.98
N LYS A 124 7.81 -17.52 -23.10
CA LYS A 124 7.52 -17.44 -21.66
C LYS A 124 7.82 -18.73 -20.89
N LYS A 125 8.67 -19.60 -21.45
CA LYS A 125 9.13 -20.80 -20.77
C LYS A 125 10.32 -20.46 -19.87
N VAL A 126 10.27 -20.90 -18.61
CA VAL A 126 11.38 -20.77 -17.67
C VAL A 126 12.56 -21.62 -18.15
N GLN A 127 13.69 -20.96 -18.39
CA GLN A 127 14.95 -21.60 -18.79
C GLN A 127 15.88 -21.78 -17.59
N LEU A 128 15.97 -20.77 -16.72
CA LEU A 128 16.72 -20.82 -15.47
C LEU A 128 15.89 -20.21 -14.34
N ALA A 129 16.05 -20.78 -13.14
CA ALA A 129 15.45 -20.31 -11.90
C ALA A 129 16.36 -20.67 -10.71
N LEU A 130 16.29 -19.89 -9.63
CA LEU A 130 17.09 -20.12 -8.41
C LEU A 130 16.39 -21.05 -7.42
N LYS A 131 15.06 -21.01 -7.36
CA LYS A 131 14.24 -21.91 -6.54
C LYS A 131 13.30 -22.74 -7.42
N LYS A 132 12.77 -23.82 -6.84
CA LYS A 132 11.73 -24.62 -7.46
C LYS A 132 10.57 -23.72 -7.90
N TYR A 133 10.10 -23.97 -9.11
CA TYR A 133 9.07 -23.19 -9.78
C TYR A 133 8.03 -24.13 -10.36
N ASP A 134 6.83 -23.60 -10.56
CA ASP A 134 5.77 -24.32 -11.26
C ASP A 134 5.86 -24.00 -12.75
N SER A 135 5.60 -24.99 -13.60
CA SER A 135 5.66 -24.82 -15.06
C SER A 135 4.72 -23.73 -15.60
N TYR A 136 3.75 -23.29 -14.79
CA TYR A 136 2.82 -22.20 -15.07
C TYR A 136 3.36 -20.80 -14.76
N ASP A 137 4.44 -20.64 -13.98
CA ASP A 137 4.87 -19.34 -13.46
C ASP A 137 5.17 -18.30 -14.55
N GLY A 138 5.74 -18.73 -15.69
CA GLY A 138 5.97 -17.85 -16.84
C GLY A 138 4.72 -17.50 -17.65
N HIS A 139 3.66 -18.33 -17.60
CA HIS A 139 2.42 -18.09 -18.35
C HIS A 139 1.41 -17.27 -17.57
N SER A 140 1.42 -17.38 -16.23
CA SER A 140 0.53 -16.64 -15.33
C SER A 140 0.64 -15.12 -15.47
N HIS A 141 1.78 -14.62 -15.97
CA HIS A 141 2.08 -13.19 -16.13
C HIS A 141 2.32 -12.80 -17.58
N SER A 142 1.68 -13.52 -18.51
CA SER A 142 1.94 -13.33 -19.93
C SER A 142 1.67 -11.92 -20.43
N ASN A 143 0.66 -11.22 -19.88
CA ASN A 143 0.36 -9.84 -20.24
C ASN A 143 1.49 -8.89 -19.82
N ASP A 144 1.95 -8.99 -18.57
CA ASP A 144 3.07 -8.17 -18.07
C ASP A 144 4.33 -8.46 -18.89
N ILE A 145 4.68 -9.73 -19.10
CA ILE A 145 5.89 -10.08 -19.88
C ILE A 145 5.82 -9.53 -21.30
N ASN A 146 4.65 -9.62 -21.95
CA ASN A 146 4.47 -9.04 -23.29
C ASN A 146 4.64 -7.51 -23.25
N GLU A 147 4.06 -6.83 -22.26
CA GLU A 147 4.18 -5.37 -22.10
C GLU A 147 5.64 -4.95 -21.89
N ALA A 148 6.40 -5.69 -21.09
CA ALA A 148 7.83 -5.44 -20.86
C ALA A 148 8.64 -5.51 -22.17
N VAL A 149 8.35 -6.52 -22.99
CA VAL A 149 9.00 -6.73 -24.29
C VAL A 149 8.59 -5.65 -25.29
N GLU A 150 7.31 -5.30 -25.36
CA GLU A 150 6.78 -4.27 -26.25
C GLU A 150 7.34 -2.87 -25.93
N LYS A 151 7.44 -2.53 -24.63
CA LYS A 151 8.00 -1.25 -24.18
C LYS A 151 9.53 -1.23 -24.20
N ASN A 152 10.16 -2.41 -24.24
CA ASN A 152 11.59 -2.59 -24.04
C ASN A 152 12.08 -1.86 -22.77
N ASP A 153 11.33 -1.98 -21.67
CA ASP A 153 11.60 -1.27 -20.42
C ASP A 153 11.24 -2.15 -19.21
N ILE A 154 11.70 -1.74 -18.04
CA ILE A 154 11.37 -2.36 -16.76
C ILE A 154 9.92 -2.02 -16.41
N ILE A 155 9.11 -3.05 -16.20
CA ILE A 155 7.74 -2.91 -15.73
C ILE A 155 7.58 -3.51 -14.34
N ILE A 156 6.52 -3.08 -13.65
CA ILE A 156 6.08 -3.67 -12.39
C ILE A 156 4.65 -4.14 -12.62
N SER A 157 4.42 -5.45 -12.48
CA SER A 157 3.09 -6.03 -12.52
C SER A 157 2.28 -5.63 -11.29
N ASP A 158 0.96 -5.73 -11.39
CA ASP A 158 0.10 -5.57 -10.22
C ASP A 158 0.33 -6.70 -9.19
N LEU A 159 -0.12 -6.45 -7.96
CA LEU A 159 -0.15 -7.46 -6.90
C LEU A 159 -1.21 -8.51 -7.22
N TYR A 160 -0.79 -9.75 -7.37
CA TYR A 160 -1.71 -10.87 -7.59
C TYR A 160 -1.67 -11.82 -6.41
N ARG A 161 -2.77 -12.55 -6.20
CA ARG A 161 -2.78 -13.69 -5.29
C ARG A 161 -2.36 -14.92 -6.04
N ASP A 162 -1.41 -15.66 -5.48
CA ASP A 162 -1.06 -16.96 -6.00
C ASP A 162 -2.25 -17.92 -5.78
N ASN A 163 -2.80 -18.42 -6.90
CA ASN A 163 -3.96 -19.31 -6.92
C ASN A 163 -3.77 -20.61 -6.11
N LYS A 164 -2.53 -21.00 -5.78
CA LYS A 164 -2.23 -22.19 -4.97
C LYS A 164 -2.03 -21.91 -3.49
N THR A 165 -1.51 -20.73 -3.13
CA THR A 165 -1.13 -20.42 -1.73
C THR A 165 -1.99 -19.33 -1.09
N GLY A 166 -2.81 -18.60 -1.86
CA GLY A 166 -3.68 -17.53 -1.37
C GLY A 166 -2.95 -16.28 -0.88
N ALA A 167 -1.61 -16.30 -0.83
CA ALA A 167 -0.78 -15.20 -0.39
C ALA A 167 -0.59 -14.16 -1.51
N PRO A 168 -0.58 -12.85 -1.18
CA PRO A 168 -0.21 -11.83 -2.15
C PRO A 168 1.24 -12.03 -2.59
N ARG A 169 1.50 -11.97 -3.89
CA ARG A 169 2.83 -12.05 -4.49
C ARG A 169 3.03 -10.90 -5.47
N THR A 170 4.26 -10.38 -5.49
CA THR A 170 4.83 -9.68 -6.63
C THR A 170 5.65 -10.69 -7.43
N LEU A 171 5.82 -10.44 -8.74
CA LEU A 171 6.92 -11.05 -9.49
C LEU A 171 8.28 -10.63 -8.93
#